data_AF-A0A4R3VKE8-F1
#
_entry.id   AF-A0A4R3VKE8-F1
#
_cell.length_a   1.000
_cell.length_b   1.000
_cell.length_c   1.000
_cell.angle_alpha   90.00
_cell.angle_beta   90.00
_cell.angle_gamma   90.00
#
_symmetry.space_group_name_H-M   'P 1'
#
loop_
_entity.id
_entity.type
_entity.pdbx_description
1 polymer ?
#
loop_
_entity_poly.entity_id
_entity_poly.type
_entity_poly.pdbx_seq_one_letter_code
_entity_poly.pdbx_strand_id
1 'polypeptide(L)'
;MFNFRRSLVPPLLVAALAGLTTSAHATLPMLRTSGRSVVDAAGNVVPQRGLNLGGWFVMEKWMSPLDSGSLPDTYSVMRTLNSRFGVAAQQALLKTYQQSWITASDLDNIKAAGFNTVRVPVWWGQFYPLDNVSNSGWRADAFDMLDWLVDACAQRGLYVVIVMHGAVGGQSASDTTGQANLNTYWTDANNQGNTGFMWWQIANHYKGNPTVAGYDLLNEPTGAPNAAAVISAYDSLYSTVRSADPDHIVYIEGTFGNWNWDMLPSPALHNWTNVVYQMHEYQYSNMSDASVRAGADKQVADFNNHASWNVPAYIGEFNDFGNGATTWQYTVDTYNNAGLSWTMWSYKATHGLPTDSWGFYDPTYWPQTPDISTDSQATIASKWAQWTTAKSFAKNPALGIDGGGVNGRGGIATGTWFNVVNVKSGLCIDAAGWGTANGTVLQQWACGSNQSNQGWQFQAVSGGVRKVVSRGAPGEVWDVTGAATTNGSPTQLWAYGGGGNQQWTPVLRADGYYQFVGLASGRCLAVAGGATTNGAGLQIADCDGSAQQGWKLAAQP
;
A
#
# COMPACT_ATOMS: atom_id res chain seq x y z
N MET A 1 -37.09 74.72 16.37
CA MET A 1 -36.32 74.03 15.31
C MET A 1 -36.32 72.53 15.60
N PHE A 2 -36.22 71.75 14.54
CA PHE A 2 -36.78 70.41 14.34
C PHE A 2 -36.26 69.24 15.19
N ASN A 3 -37.13 68.23 15.26
CA ASN A 3 -37.09 66.87 15.83
C ASN A 3 -35.93 65.94 15.42
N PHE A 4 -35.90 64.80 16.16
CA PHE A 4 -35.54 63.39 15.80
C PHE A 4 -34.24 62.89 16.44
N ARG A 5 -34.08 61.64 16.89
CA ARG A 5 -34.95 60.53 17.34
C ARG A 5 -34.00 59.50 18.01
N ARG A 6 -34.49 58.77 19.01
CA ARG A 6 -33.84 57.56 19.56
C ARG A 6 -33.71 56.47 18.49
N SER A 7 -32.58 55.77 18.45
CA SER A 7 -32.49 54.39 17.93
C SER A 7 -31.83 53.51 18.98
N LEU A 8 -32.59 52.50 19.42
CA LEU A 8 -32.14 51.38 20.24
C LEU A 8 -31.39 50.38 19.35
N VAL A 9 -30.17 50.02 19.72
CA VAL A 9 -29.45 48.86 19.16
C VAL A 9 -29.52 47.74 20.21
N PRO A 10 -29.94 46.51 19.87
CA PRO A 10 -30.04 45.40 20.82
C PRO A 10 -28.65 44.83 21.16
N PRO A 11 -28.49 44.14 22.31
CA PRO A 11 -27.21 43.58 22.71
C PRO A 11 -26.81 42.42 21.78
N LEU A 12 -25.54 42.40 21.37
CA LEU A 12 -24.94 41.30 20.62
C LEU A 12 -25.14 39.97 21.37
N LEU A 13 -25.68 38.99 20.66
CA LEU A 13 -25.57 37.58 21.02
C LEU A 13 -24.09 37.22 21.10
N VAL A 14 -23.62 36.82 22.28
CA VAL A 14 -22.36 36.09 22.44
C VAL A 14 -22.58 34.70 21.84
N ALA A 15 -22.17 34.53 20.58
CA ALA A 15 -22.05 33.20 20.01
C ALA A 15 -20.92 32.47 20.75
N ALA A 16 -21.26 31.38 21.41
CA ALA A 16 -20.29 30.46 21.97
C ALA A 16 -19.36 29.99 20.86
N LEU A 17 -18.08 30.36 20.94
CA LEU A 17 -17.04 29.67 20.19
C LEU A 17 -17.02 28.23 20.69
N ALA A 18 -17.71 27.35 19.98
CA ALA A 18 -17.42 25.92 20.03
C ALA A 18 -15.95 25.77 19.64
N GLY A 19 -15.11 25.39 20.61
CA GLY A 19 -13.71 25.10 20.38
C GLY A 19 -13.59 24.10 19.25
N LEU A 20 -13.09 24.54 18.10
CA LEU A 20 -12.45 23.68 17.12
C LEU A 20 -11.28 23.05 17.85
N THR A 21 -11.50 21.86 18.39
CA THR A 21 -10.41 20.96 18.74
C THR A 21 -9.76 20.61 17.41
N THR A 22 -8.68 21.32 17.08
CA THR A 22 -7.70 20.81 16.13
C THR A 22 -7.18 19.53 16.76
N SER A 23 -7.75 18.39 16.37
CA SER A 23 -7.13 17.09 16.61
C SER A 23 -5.70 17.23 16.10
N ALA A 24 -4.72 17.25 17.01
CA ALA A 24 -3.33 17.17 16.62
C ALA A 24 -3.21 15.86 15.83
N HIS A 25 -3.03 15.96 14.52
CA HIS A 25 -2.83 14.78 13.69
C HIS A 25 -1.59 14.09 14.25
N ALA A 26 -1.73 12.84 14.69
CA ALA A 26 -0.60 12.07 15.17
C ALA A 26 0.40 11.96 14.02
N THR A 27 1.58 12.55 14.19
CA THR A 27 2.71 12.41 13.27
C THR A 27 3.00 10.93 13.06
N LEU A 28 3.13 10.51 11.80
CA LEU A 28 3.54 9.14 11.49
C LEU A 28 4.88 8.82 12.18
N PRO A 29 5.04 7.63 12.77
CA PRO A 29 6.32 7.23 13.31
C PRO A 29 7.32 6.90 12.19
N MET A 30 8.59 7.19 12.41
CA MET A 30 9.67 6.77 11.52
C MET A 30 9.66 5.25 11.36
N LEU A 31 9.76 4.77 10.12
CA LEU A 31 9.82 3.34 9.81
C LEU A 31 11.27 2.85 9.76
N ARG A 32 11.45 1.59 10.13
CA ARG A 32 12.73 0.86 10.04
C ARG A 32 12.49 -0.61 9.79
N THR A 33 13.52 -1.33 9.40
CA THR A 33 13.46 -2.79 9.25
C THR A 33 13.83 -3.48 10.56
N SER A 34 13.11 -4.54 10.91
CA SER A 34 13.44 -5.43 12.02
C SER A 34 13.15 -6.87 11.62
N GLY A 35 14.21 -7.64 11.43
CA GLY A 35 14.12 -8.96 10.82
C GLY A 35 13.46 -8.91 9.44
N ARG A 36 12.47 -9.77 9.21
CA ARG A 36 11.72 -9.83 7.95
C ARG A 36 10.52 -8.88 7.88
N SER A 37 10.45 -7.86 8.74
CA SER A 37 9.32 -6.92 8.81
C SER A 37 9.77 -5.46 8.81
N VAL A 38 8.90 -4.60 8.27
CA VAL A 38 8.97 -3.16 8.49
C VAL A 38 8.22 -2.86 9.79
N VAL A 39 8.83 -2.06 10.66
CA VAL A 39 8.29 -1.71 11.98
C VAL A 39 8.36 -0.21 12.22
N ASP A 40 7.49 0.28 13.09
CA ASP A 40 7.56 1.65 13.60
C ASP A 40 8.66 1.83 14.67
N ALA A 41 8.78 3.05 15.18
CA ALA A 41 9.69 3.37 16.28
C ALA A 41 9.45 2.51 17.54
N ALA A 42 8.21 2.10 17.82
CA ALA A 42 7.85 1.26 18.96
C ALA A 42 8.05 -0.25 18.71
N GLY A 43 8.42 -0.64 17.48
CA GLY A 43 8.63 -2.05 17.10
C GLY A 43 7.35 -2.76 16.65
N ASN A 44 6.23 -2.04 16.46
CA ASN A 44 5.03 -2.63 15.89
C ASN A 44 5.22 -2.84 14.39
N VAL A 45 4.78 -3.98 13.87
CA VAL A 45 4.83 -4.27 12.43
C VAL A 45 3.90 -3.32 11.67
N VAL A 46 4.45 -2.65 10.66
CA VAL A 46 3.74 -1.75 9.75
C VAL A 46 3.91 -2.27 8.32
N PRO A 47 3.01 -3.15 7.84
CA PRO A 47 3.00 -3.57 6.45
C PRO A 47 2.63 -2.38 5.57
N GLN A 48 3.39 -2.15 4.50
CA GLN A 48 3.09 -1.10 3.54
C GLN A 48 2.12 -1.67 2.51
N ARG A 49 0.93 -1.07 2.42
CA ARG A 49 -0.15 -1.49 1.52
C ARG A 49 -0.67 -0.27 0.80
N GLY A 50 -0.62 -0.29 -0.53
CA GLY A 50 -0.87 0.93 -1.26
C GLY A 50 -1.02 0.81 -2.76
N LEU A 51 -0.80 1.96 -3.39
CA LEU A 51 -0.95 2.17 -4.82
C LEU A 51 0.23 3.00 -5.34
N ASN A 52 0.64 2.73 -6.57
CA ASN A 52 1.62 3.55 -7.28
C ASN A 52 0.95 4.79 -7.90
N LEU A 53 1.58 5.95 -7.79
CA LEU A 53 1.15 7.20 -8.43
C LEU A 53 1.71 7.30 -9.87
N GLY A 54 1.46 6.26 -10.66
CA GLY A 54 1.87 6.17 -12.07
C GLY A 54 1.25 7.26 -12.95
N GLY A 55 1.93 7.56 -14.07
CA GLY A 55 1.52 8.62 -15.00
C GLY A 55 1.69 10.04 -14.45
N TRP A 56 2.19 10.24 -13.22
CA TRP A 56 2.17 11.57 -12.58
C TRP A 56 3.40 12.45 -12.90
N PHE A 57 4.57 12.11 -12.35
CA PHE A 57 5.81 12.79 -12.72
C PHE A 57 6.41 12.21 -13.99
N VAL A 58 6.24 10.91 -14.20
CA VAL A 58 6.61 10.18 -15.41
C VAL A 58 5.33 9.90 -16.19
N MET A 59 5.20 10.53 -17.34
CA MET A 59 4.14 10.26 -18.30
C MET A 59 4.54 9.12 -19.23
N GLU A 60 3.91 7.97 -19.03
CA GLU A 60 3.95 6.83 -19.95
C GLU A 60 2.75 6.90 -20.91
N LYS A 61 3.01 6.71 -22.21
CA LYS A 61 2.03 6.98 -23.28
C LYS A 61 0.74 6.18 -23.14
N TRP A 62 0.85 4.94 -22.70
CA TRP A 62 -0.28 4.05 -22.61
C TRP A 62 -1.22 4.42 -21.45
N MET A 63 -0.72 4.94 -20.33
CA MET A 63 -1.53 5.19 -19.12
C MET A 63 -1.75 6.66 -18.76
N SER A 64 -1.14 7.58 -19.51
CA SER A 64 -1.24 9.02 -19.27
C SER A 64 -2.04 9.68 -20.40
N PRO A 65 -2.75 10.79 -20.14
CA PRO A 65 -3.44 11.57 -21.17
C PRO A 65 -2.43 12.44 -21.94
N LEU A 66 -1.56 11.73 -22.64
CA LEU A 66 -0.45 12.25 -23.42
C LEU A 66 -0.89 12.69 -24.81
N ASP A 67 0.05 13.30 -25.51
CA ASP A 67 -0.12 13.92 -26.81
C ASP A 67 -0.83 13.01 -27.83
N SER A 68 -1.96 13.46 -28.39
CA SER A 68 -2.57 12.79 -29.55
C SER A 68 -1.70 12.87 -30.80
N GLY A 69 -0.75 13.82 -30.84
CA GLY A 69 0.20 14.09 -31.92
C GLY A 69 1.43 13.19 -32.01
N SER A 70 1.46 12.05 -31.27
CA SER A 70 2.42 10.92 -31.36
C SER A 70 3.62 10.89 -30.41
N LEU A 71 3.86 11.93 -29.58
CA LEU A 71 5.05 11.96 -28.69
C LEU A 71 5.13 10.71 -27.78
N PRO A 72 6.33 10.11 -27.63
CA PRO A 72 6.46 8.81 -26.98
C PRO A 72 6.56 8.86 -25.45
N ASP A 73 7.05 9.96 -24.87
CA ASP A 73 7.49 10.01 -23.47
C ASP A 73 7.46 11.43 -22.88
N THR A 74 7.79 11.53 -21.59
CA THR A 74 7.80 12.79 -20.84
C THR A 74 8.84 13.77 -21.38
N TYR A 75 10.04 13.28 -21.70
CA TYR A 75 11.13 14.09 -22.25
C TYR A 75 10.72 14.79 -23.55
N SER A 76 10.08 14.08 -24.46
CA SER A 76 9.64 14.57 -25.76
C SER A 76 8.54 15.63 -25.62
N VAL A 77 7.62 15.44 -24.66
CA VAL A 77 6.63 16.48 -24.28
C VAL A 77 7.32 17.73 -23.78
N MET A 78 8.21 17.60 -22.79
CA MET A 78 8.92 18.74 -22.23
C MET A 78 9.78 19.47 -23.27
N ARG A 79 10.51 18.73 -24.11
CA ARG A 79 11.33 19.30 -25.18
C ARG A 79 10.50 20.08 -26.19
N THR A 80 9.34 19.53 -26.59
CA THR A 80 8.44 20.20 -27.53
C THR A 80 7.85 21.48 -26.91
N LEU A 81 7.38 21.42 -25.67
CA LEU A 81 6.89 22.59 -24.95
C LEU A 81 7.98 23.67 -24.74
N ASN A 82 9.21 23.26 -24.40
CA ASN A 82 10.35 24.17 -24.29
C ASN A 82 10.61 24.89 -25.62
N SER A 83 10.61 24.14 -26.73
CA SER A 83 10.82 24.73 -28.07
C SER A 83 9.70 25.66 -28.50
N ARG A 84 8.45 25.41 -28.08
CA ARG A 84 7.29 26.20 -28.50
C ARG A 84 7.04 27.43 -27.61
N PHE A 85 7.22 27.30 -26.30
CA PHE A 85 6.76 28.29 -25.32
C PHE A 85 7.84 28.70 -24.30
N GLY A 86 9.01 28.04 -24.31
CA GLY A 86 10.06 28.26 -23.33
C GLY A 86 9.83 27.52 -22.01
N VAL A 87 10.91 27.44 -21.21
CA VAL A 87 10.97 26.63 -19.98
C VAL A 87 9.91 27.03 -18.95
N ALA A 88 9.73 28.33 -18.67
CA ALA A 88 8.75 28.78 -17.67
C ALA A 88 7.31 28.36 -18.02
N ALA A 89 6.92 28.45 -19.29
CA ALA A 89 5.60 28.04 -19.76
C ALA A 89 5.45 26.51 -19.73
N GLN A 90 6.47 25.77 -20.15
CA GLN A 90 6.50 24.31 -20.05
C GLN A 90 6.30 23.84 -18.61
N GLN A 91 7.00 24.43 -17.65
CA GLN A 91 6.89 24.08 -16.23
C GLN A 91 5.50 24.39 -15.67
N ALA A 92 4.92 25.54 -16.00
CA ALA A 92 3.55 25.88 -15.60
C ALA A 92 2.50 24.91 -16.16
N LEU A 93 2.69 24.46 -17.41
CA LEU A 93 1.82 23.46 -18.04
C LEU A 93 1.93 22.08 -17.37
N LEU A 94 3.14 21.61 -17.08
CA LEU A 94 3.31 20.36 -16.33
C LEU A 94 2.76 20.45 -14.92
N LYS A 95 2.91 21.60 -14.24
CA LYS A 95 2.29 21.81 -12.93
C LYS A 95 0.77 21.72 -13.01
N THR A 96 0.15 22.29 -14.06
CA THR A 96 -1.29 22.15 -14.32
C THR A 96 -1.70 20.69 -14.49
N TYR A 97 -0.93 19.92 -15.27
CA TYR A 97 -1.14 18.47 -15.42
C TYR A 97 -1.05 17.75 -14.07
N GLN A 98 0.05 17.95 -13.35
CA GLN A 98 0.33 17.28 -12.08
C GLN A 98 -0.74 17.57 -11.03
N GLN A 99 -1.18 18.83 -10.91
CA GLN A 99 -2.24 19.26 -9.99
C GLN A 99 -3.64 18.75 -10.38
N SER A 100 -3.82 18.33 -11.62
CA SER A 100 -5.08 17.74 -12.10
C SER A 100 -5.05 16.22 -11.99
N TRP A 101 -3.89 15.62 -12.21
CA TRP A 101 -3.71 14.17 -12.17
C TRP A 101 -3.79 13.63 -10.74
N ILE A 102 -3.07 14.23 -9.77
CA ILE A 102 -3.19 13.84 -8.36
C ILE A 102 -3.61 15.06 -7.54
N THR A 103 -4.68 14.90 -6.78
CA THR A 103 -5.29 15.92 -5.93
C THR A 103 -5.38 15.45 -4.48
N ALA A 104 -5.69 16.35 -3.55
CA ALA A 104 -5.93 15.98 -2.16
C ALA A 104 -7.06 14.94 -2.02
N SER A 105 -8.11 15.04 -2.84
CA SER A 105 -9.23 14.08 -2.85
C SER A 105 -8.79 12.68 -3.29
N ASP A 106 -7.75 12.57 -4.11
CA ASP A 106 -7.21 11.28 -4.52
C ASP A 106 -6.52 10.58 -3.35
N LEU A 107 -5.77 11.33 -2.55
CA LEU A 107 -5.17 10.83 -1.32
C LEU A 107 -6.24 10.48 -0.28
N ASP A 108 -7.35 11.23 -0.22
CA ASP A 108 -8.51 10.87 0.60
C ASP A 108 -9.13 9.55 0.15
N ASN A 109 -9.26 9.32 -1.17
CA ASN A 109 -9.75 8.08 -1.73
C ASN A 109 -8.84 6.89 -1.39
N ILE A 110 -7.52 7.07 -1.50
CA ILE A 110 -6.51 6.05 -1.14
C ILE A 110 -6.64 5.70 0.35
N LYS A 111 -6.72 6.70 1.23
CA LYS A 111 -6.90 6.49 2.67
C LYS A 111 -8.22 5.80 3.00
N ALA A 112 -9.32 6.24 2.37
CA ALA A 112 -10.65 5.67 2.55
C ALA A 112 -10.73 4.22 2.05
N ALA A 113 -9.92 3.85 1.06
CA ALA A 113 -9.74 2.47 0.62
C ALA A 113 -8.93 1.62 1.61
N GLY A 114 -8.46 2.17 2.72
CA GLY A 114 -7.76 1.44 3.79
C GLY A 114 -6.26 1.25 3.54
N PHE A 115 -5.71 1.91 2.52
CA PHE A 115 -4.28 1.92 2.26
C PHE A 115 -3.54 2.85 3.24
N ASN A 116 -2.25 2.57 3.44
CA ASN A 116 -1.38 3.36 4.30
C ASN A 116 -0.12 3.87 3.60
N THR A 117 0.09 3.55 2.33
CA THR A 117 1.31 3.87 1.59
C THR A 117 0.98 4.31 0.16
N VAL A 118 1.75 5.23 -0.38
CA VAL A 118 1.83 5.52 -1.82
C VAL A 118 3.28 5.37 -2.29
N ARG A 119 3.50 4.75 -3.46
CA ARG A 119 4.80 4.73 -4.13
C ARG A 119 4.77 5.75 -5.26
N VAL A 120 5.69 6.71 -5.25
CA VAL A 120 5.71 7.84 -6.19
C VAL A 120 6.90 7.73 -7.16
N PRO A 121 6.65 7.42 -8.43
CA PRO A 121 7.63 7.49 -9.50
C PRO A 121 8.17 8.90 -9.68
N VAL A 122 9.48 9.10 -9.53
CA VAL A 122 10.16 10.35 -9.89
C VAL A 122 11.21 10.08 -10.98
N TRP A 123 11.57 11.12 -11.74
CA TRP A 123 12.59 11.02 -12.77
C TRP A 123 13.40 12.32 -12.86
N TRP A 124 14.54 12.23 -13.54
CA TRP A 124 15.53 13.31 -13.54
C TRP A 124 15.03 14.66 -14.06
N GLY A 125 14.10 14.70 -15.04
CA GLY A 125 13.58 15.94 -15.62
C GLY A 125 12.70 16.77 -14.67
N GLN A 126 12.28 16.19 -13.56
CA GLN A 126 11.63 16.91 -12.45
C GLN A 126 12.64 17.78 -11.67
N PHE A 127 13.91 17.39 -11.63
CA PHE A 127 14.94 18.01 -10.79
C PHE A 127 15.95 18.86 -11.59
N TYR A 128 16.21 18.48 -12.84
CA TYR A 128 17.12 19.20 -13.74
C TYR A 128 16.39 19.80 -14.96
N PRO A 129 16.84 20.95 -15.49
CA PRO A 129 16.52 21.40 -16.83
C PRO A 129 17.05 20.41 -17.87
N LEU A 130 16.31 20.23 -18.97
CA LEU A 130 16.67 19.26 -20.01
C LEU A 130 18.02 19.55 -20.69
N ASP A 131 18.44 20.81 -20.71
CA ASP A 131 19.66 21.31 -21.36
C ASP A 131 20.82 21.53 -20.39
N ASN A 132 20.61 21.36 -19.09
CA ASN A 132 21.65 21.54 -18.06
C ASN A 132 21.50 20.53 -16.92
N VAL A 133 21.87 19.29 -17.19
CA VAL A 133 21.94 18.23 -16.18
C VAL A 133 23.29 18.34 -15.44
N SER A 134 23.33 19.24 -14.46
CA SER A 134 24.49 19.46 -13.60
C SER A 134 24.05 19.94 -12.21
N ASN A 135 24.96 19.88 -11.24
CA ASN A 135 24.70 20.38 -9.88
C ASN A 135 24.25 21.86 -9.87
N SER A 136 24.83 22.70 -10.74
CA SER A 136 24.46 24.11 -10.87
C SER A 136 23.14 24.34 -11.63
N GLY A 137 22.67 23.33 -12.34
CA GLY A 137 21.43 23.38 -13.11
C GLY A 137 20.18 23.10 -12.29
N TRP A 138 20.30 22.68 -11.02
CA TRP A 138 19.17 22.26 -10.19
C TRP A 138 17.99 23.23 -10.25
N ARG A 139 16.80 22.70 -10.51
CA ARG A 139 15.59 23.52 -10.66
C ARG A 139 15.15 24.12 -9.33
N ALA A 140 14.73 25.38 -9.37
CA ALA A 140 14.20 26.07 -8.19
C ALA A 140 12.90 25.45 -7.67
N ASP A 141 12.10 24.84 -8.55
CA ASP A 141 10.79 24.23 -8.25
C ASP A 141 10.86 22.69 -8.11
N ALA A 142 12.08 22.13 -8.00
CA ALA A 142 12.29 20.68 -8.07
C ALA A 142 11.44 19.88 -7.08
N PHE A 143 11.28 20.41 -5.85
CA PHE A 143 10.57 19.74 -4.76
C PHE A 143 9.11 20.17 -4.59
N ASP A 144 8.64 21.27 -5.20
CA ASP A 144 7.32 21.86 -4.94
C ASP A 144 6.16 20.84 -4.84
N MET A 145 6.02 19.98 -5.86
CA MET A 145 4.93 19.01 -5.94
C MET A 145 5.16 17.78 -5.05
N LEU A 146 6.42 17.41 -4.82
CA LEU A 146 6.76 16.28 -3.95
C LEU A 146 6.61 16.66 -2.47
N ASP A 147 6.95 17.88 -2.09
CA ASP A 147 6.70 18.46 -0.77
C ASP A 147 5.19 18.53 -0.49
N TRP A 148 4.42 19.03 -1.47
CA TRP A 148 2.96 18.99 -1.37
C TRP A 148 2.43 17.57 -1.15
N LEU A 149 2.95 16.56 -1.86
CA LEU A 149 2.54 15.17 -1.67
C LEU A 149 2.84 14.70 -0.24
N VAL A 150 4.08 14.90 0.21
CA VAL A 150 4.54 14.47 1.53
C VAL A 150 3.69 15.13 2.62
N ASP A 151 3.45 16.44 2.55
CA ASP A 151 2.61 17.15 3.51
C ASP A 151 1.15 16.67 3.46
N ALA A 152 0.59 16.46 2.27
CA ALA A 152 -0.78 16.00 2.12
C ALA A 152 -0.97 14.55 2.60
N CYS A 153 0.03 13.69 2.40
CA CYS A 153 0.08 12.32 2.93
C CYS A 153 0.23 12.30 4.46
N ALA A 154 1.05 13.20 5.03
CA ALA A 154 1.23 13.34 6.48
C ALA A 154 -0.11 13.62 7.18
N GLN A 155 -0.91 14.54 6.63
CA GLN A 155 -2.24 14.88 7.16
C GLN A 155 -3.22 13.69 7.17
N ARG A 156 -2.97 12.68 6.33
CA ARG A 156 -3.83 11.49 6.16
C ARG A 156 -3.27 10.24 6.81
N GLY A 157 -2.07 10.31 7.40
CA GLY A 157 -1.35 9.15 7.89
C GLY A 157 -1.11 8.13 6.76
N LEU A 158 -0.61 8.61 5.62
CA LEU A 158 -0.10 7.82 4.50
C LEU A 158 1.42 7.98 4.45
N TYR A 159 2.16 6.90 4.29
CA TYR A 159 3.59 6.91 4.00
C TYR A 159 3.85 7.12 2.51
N VAL A 160 5.02 7.66 2.18
CA VAL A 160 5.49 7.87 0.80
C VAL A 160 6.78 7.08 0.57
N VAL A 161 6.77 6.18 -0.41
CA VAL A 161 7.99 5.56 -0.96
C VAL A 161 8.36 6.33 -2.23
N ILE A 162 9.52 6.96 -2.27
CA ILE A 162 10.00 7.71 -3.44
C ILE A 162 10.83 6.74 -4.28
N VAL A 163 10.45 6.51 -5.55
CA VAL A 163 11.23 5.64 -6.45
C VAL A 163 11.88 6.41 -7.58
N MET A 164 13.16 6.11 -7.82
CA MET A 164 13.87 6.55 -9.03
C MET A 164 13.38 5.77 -10.25
N HIS A 165 12.30 6.25 -10.84
CA HIS A 165 11.70 5.64 -12.02
C HIS A 165 12.46 5.97 -13.30
N GLY A 166 13.12 7.13 -13.35
CA GLY A 166 13.94 7.56 -14.48
C GLY A 166 15.27 8.17 -14.04
N ALA A 167 16.33 7.36 -14.07
CA ALA A 167 17.68 7.84 -13.80
C ALA A 167 18.20 8.77 -14.91
N VAL A 168 19.17 9.63 -14.59
CA VAL A 168 19.85 10.42 -15.61
C VAL A 168 20.48 9.47 -16.61
N GLY A 169 20.26 9.71 -17.90
CA GLY A 169 20.78 8.87 -18.96
C GLY A 169 19.98 7.59 -19.24
N GLY A 170 18.89 7.33 -18.50
CA GLY A 170 18.01 6.17 -18.69
C GLY A 170 18.66 4.84 -18.30
N GLN A 171 18.00 4.07 -17.43
CA GLN A 171 18.46 2.74 -17.00
C GLN A 171 17.94 1.59 -17.87
N SER A 172 17.07 1.89 -18.83
CA SER A 172 16.59 1.00 -19.88
C SER A 172 16.12 1.82 -21.09
N ALA A 173 15.96 1.19 -22.25
CA ALA A 173 15.48 1.88 -23.46
C ALA A 173 13.97 2.18 -23.46
N SER A 174 13.24 1.85 -22.38
CA SER A 174 11.80 2.03 -22.28
C SER A 174 11.41 3.49 -22.03
N ASP A 175 10.23 3.87 -22.51
CA ASP A 175 9.57 5.15 -22.21
C ASP A 175 9.24 5.31 -20.72
N THR A 176 9.14 4.22 -19.97
CA THR A 176 8.92 4.23 -18.51
C THR A 176 10.04 4.94 -17.74
N THR A 177 11.23 5.08 -18.33
CA THR A 177 12.33 5.87 -17.73
C THR A 177 12.11 7.39 -17.84
N GLY A 178 11.03 7.83 -18.51
CA GLY A 178 10.76 9.22 -18.85
C GLY A 178 11.40 9.68 -20.17
N GLN A 179 12.31 8.89 -20.74
CA GLN A 179 12.94 9.13 -22.04
C GLN A 179 13.20 7.83 -22.80
N ALA A 180 12.37 7.54 -23.80
CA ALA A 180 12.46 6.35 -24.63
C ALA A 180 13.78 6.31 -25.44
N ASN A 181 14.22 5.08 -25.73
CA ASN A 181 15.39 4.78 -26.55
C ASN A 181 16.73 5.33 -26.00
N LEU A 182 16.84 5.54 -24.69
CA LEU A 182 18.08 5.98 -24.03
C LEU A 182 18.49 5.02 -22.90
N ASN A 183 19.69 4.46 -22.95
CA ASN A 183 20.19 3.50 -21.95
C ASN A 183 21.67 3.75 -21.59
N THR A 184 22.01 5.02 -21.38
CA THR A 184 23.40 5.48 -21.19
C THR A 184 23.83 5.54 -19.74
N TYR A 185 22.93 5.31 -18.77
CA TYR A 185 23.28 5.23 -17.35
C TYR A 185 24.40 4.22 -17.07
N TRP A 186 24.43 3.09 -17.77
CA TRP A 186 25.39 2.01 -17.53
C TRP A 186 26.79 2.26 -18.12
N THR A 187 26.93 3.26 -18.98
CA THR A 187 28.17 3.51 -19.75
C THR A 187 28.75 4.91 -19.54
N ASP A 188 28.00 5.82 -18.93
CA ASP A 188 28.43 7.19 -18.67
C ASP A 188 28.47 7.49 -17.16
N ALA A 189 29.68 7.71 -16.65
CA ALA A 189 29.92 8.03 -15.25
C ALA A 189 29.30 9.36 -14.82
N ASN A 190 29.10 10.32 -15.72
CA ASN A 190 28.42 11.57 -15.40
C ASN A 190 26.93 11.34 -15.13
N ASN A 191 26.30 10.45 -15.90
CA ASN A 191 24.90 10.07 -15.68
C ASN A 191 24.72 9.37 -14.33
N GLN A 192 25.64 8.49 -13.95
CA GLN A 192 25.67 7.84 -12.64
C GLN A 192 25.88 8.88 -11.52
N GLY A 193 26.86 9.78 -11.69
CA GLY A 193 27.16 10.85 -10.73
C GLY A 193 25.98 11.82 -10.52
N ASN A 194 25.33 12.26 -11.60
CA ASN A 194 24.17 13.15 -11.53
C ASN A 194 22.93 12.46 -10.94
N THR A 195 22.76 11.16 -11.17
CA THR A 195 21.72 10.37 -10.50
C THR A 195 22.03 10.25 -8.99
N GLY A 196 23.29 10.00 -8.62
CA GLY A 196 23.75 10.02 -7.24
C GLY A 196 23.52 11.38 -6.57
N PHE A 197 23.89 12.49 -7.21
CA PHE A 197 23.65 13.84 -6.68
C PHE A 197 22.16 14.11 -6.47
N MET A 198 21.31 13.65 -7.38
CA MET A 198 19.85 13.76 -7.23
C MET A 198 19.35 12.98 -6.01
N TRP A 199 19.83 11.75 -5.81
CA TRP A 199 19.53 10.96 -4.62
C TRP A 199 20.01 11.63 -3.33
N TRP A 200 21.22 12.20 -3.34
CA TRP A 200 21.76 12.95 -2.22
C TRP A 200 20.86 14.15 -1.87
N GLN A 201 20.39 14.91 -2.86
CA GLN A 201 19.48 16.04 -2.65
C GLN A 201 18.14 15.59 -2.07
N ILE A 202 17.52 14.53 -2.63
CA ILE A 202 16.24 13.99 -2.14
C ILE A 202 16.38 13.49 -0.69
N ALA A 203 17.42 12.70 -0.40
CA ALA A 203 17.67 12.17 0.92
C ALA A 203 17.97 13.28 1.94
N ASN A 204 18.80 14.27 1.57
CA ASN A 204 19.11 15.40 2.44
C ASN A 204 17.87 16.27 2.72
N HIS A 205 16.99 16.45 1.74
CA HIS A 205 15.78 17.26 1.87
C HIS A 205 14.73 16.62 2.78
N TYR A 206 14.51 15.30 2.64
CA TYR A 206 13.50 14.59 3.44
C TYR A 206 14.04 13.98 4.74
N LYS A 207 15.33 14.15 5.04
CA LYS A 207 15.95 13.61 6.25
C LYS A 207 15.16 13.92 7.51
N GLY A 208 14.83 12.86 8.26
CA GLY A 208 14.07 12.95 9.50
C GLY A 208 12.57 13.24 9.34
N ASN A 209 12.03 13.30 8.12
CA ASN A 209 10.59 13.41 7.88
C ASN A 209 9.95 12.00 7.84
N PRO A 210 9.22 11.58 8.89
CA PRO A 210 8.74 10.21 9.01
C PRO A 210 7.58 9.86 8.05
N THR A 211 7.05 10.83 7.32
CA THR A 211 6.07 10.56 6.26
C THR A 211 6.71 9.87 5.06
N VAL A 212 8.00 10.12 4.80
CA VAL A 212 8.74 9.34 3.82
C VAL A 212 9.07 7.99 4.46
N ALA A 213 8.58 6.89 3.88
CA ALA A 213 8.95 5.55 4.34
C ALA A 213 10.39 5.21 3.93
N GLY A 214 10.80 5.67 2.76
CA GLY A 214 12.17 5.52 2.28
C GLY A 214 12.33 5.72 0.78
N TYR A 215 13.47 5.23 0.29
CA TYR A 215 14.01 5.54 -1.03
C TYR A 215 14.24 4.27 -1.85
N ASP A 216 13.55 4.14 -2.97
CA ASP A 216 13.63 3.00 -3.88
C ASP A 216 14.57 3.31 -5.05
N LEU A 217 15.77 2.72 -5.00
CA LEU A 217 16.98 3.30 -5.60
C LEU A 217 16.95 3.41 -7.11
N LEU A 218 16.35 2.43 -7.80
CA LEU A 218 16.33 2.36 -9.26
C LEU A 218 15.28 1.37 -9.74
N ASN A 219 14.27 1.90 -10.44
CA ASN A 219 13.19 1.12 -11.04
C ASN A 219 13.67 0.29 -12.22
N GLU A 220 13.39 -1.00 -12.21
CA GLU A 220 13.53 -1.94 -13.32
C GLU A 220 14.79 -1.72 -14.18
N PRO A 221 16.01 -1.98 -13.65
CA PRO A 221 17.27 -1.75 -14.35
C PRO A 221 17.53 -2.79 -15.47
N THR A 222 16.53 -3.10 -16.28
CA THR A 222 16.52 -4.11 -17.35
C THR A 222 17.51 -3.81 -18.47
N GLY A 223 17.93 -2.55 -18.62
CA GLY A 223 18.96 -2.13 -19.57
C GLY A 223 20.40 -2.40 -19.11
N ALA A 224 20.60 -2.91 -17.89
CA ALA A 224 21.94 -3.19 -17.38
C ALA A 224 22.66 -4.27 -18.21
N PRO A 225 24.00 -4.19 -18.34
CA PRO A 225 24.75 -5.19 -19.09
C PRO A 225 24.79 -6.57 -18.39
N ASN A 226 24.64 -6.60 -17.06
CA ASN A 226 24.58 -7.81 -16.24
C ASN A 226 24.16 -7.47 -14.80
N ALA A 227 23.85 -8.49 -13.99
CA ALA A 227 23.48 -8.33 -12.59
C ALA A 227 24.55 -7.63 -11.75
N ALA A 228 25.85 -7.89 -11.99
CA ALA A 228 26.92 -7.25 -11.24
C ALA A 228 26.97 -5.72 -11.42
N ALA A 229 26.64 -5.23 -12.62
CA ALA A 229 26.51 -3.80 -12.87
C ALA A 229 25.34 -3.19 -12.07
N VAL A 230 24.22 -3.90 -11.96
CA VAL A 230 23.08 -3.48 -11.13
C VAL A 230 23.47 -3.41 -9.66
N ILE A 231 24.10 -4.45 -9.12
CA ILE A 231 24.57 -4.47 -7.72
C ILE A 231 25.58 -3.35 -7.45
N SER A 232 26.52 -3.10 -8.37
CA SER A 232 27.47 -1.99 -8.26
C SER A 232 26.77 -0.62 -8.25
N ALA A 233 25.70 -0.45 -9.02
CA ALA A 233 24.89 0.76 -8.99
C ALA A 233 24.16 0.90 -7.64
N TYR A 234 23.58 -0.18 -7.11
CA TYR A 234 22.95 -0.17 -5.78
C TYR A 234 23.94 0.15 -4.67
N ASP A 235 25.16 -0.39 -4.67
CA ASP A 235 26.20 -0.06 -3.69
C ASP A 235 26.53 1.44 -3.70
N SER A 236 26.69 2.02 -4.90
CA SER A 236 27.00 3.44 -5.07
C SER A 236 25.85 4.33 -4.61
N LEU A 237 24.62 4.01 -5.02
CA LEU A 237 23.43 4.79 -4.67
C LEU A 237 23.08 4.66 -3.18
N TYR A 238 23.17 3.46 -2.61
CA TYR A 238 23.01 3.21 -1.17
C TYR A 238 23.99 4.06 -0.37
N SER A 239 25.28 4.03 -0.73
CA SER A 239 26.32 4.83 -0.06
C SER A 239 26.03 6.33 -0.17
N THR A 240 25.55 6.78 -1.33
CA THR A 240 25.19 8.18 -1.57
C THR A 240 24.02 8.62 -0.68
N VAL A 241 22.93 7.84 -0.67
CA VAL A 241 21.78 8.08 0.21
C VAL A 241 22.21 8.10 1.67
N ARG A 242 22.97 7.09 2.12
CA ARG A 242 23.45 6.99 3.51
C ARG A 242 24.38 8.12 3.94
N SER A 243 25.09 8.75 3.00
CA SER A 243 25.92 9.93 3.29
C SER A 243 25.09 11.17 3.65
N ALA A 244 23.84 11.25 3.17
CA ALA A 244 22.89 12.31 3.52
C ALA A 244 21.98 11.88 4.68
N ASP A 245 21.43 10.67 4.59
CA ASP A 245 20.37 10.15 5.44
C ASP A 245 20.66 8.73 5.97
N PRO A 246 21.03 8.61 7.25
CA PRO A 246 21.32 7.31 7.86
C PRO A 246 20.07 6.50 8.23
N ASP A 247 18.87 7.10 8.28
CA ASP A 247 17.75 6.57 9.04
C ASP A 247 16.61 6.02 8.18
N HIS A 248 16.34 6.59 6.99
CA HIS A 248 15.26 6.10 6.12
C HIS A 248 15.54 4.72 5.53
N ILE A 249 14.48 3.94 5.26
CA ILE A 249 14.59 2.65 4.60
C ILE A 249 15.13 2.87 3.17
N VAL A 250 15.97 1.95 2.70
CA VAL A 250 16.36 1.91 1.28
C VAL A 250 15.78 0.65 0.64
N TYR A 251 15.01 0.82 -0.43
CA TYR A 251 14.44 -0.28 -1.19
C TYR A 251 15.37 -0.62 -2.35
N ILE A 252 15.61 -1.91 -2.54
CA ILE A 252 16.54 -2.45 -3.53
C ILE A 252 15.79 -3.46 -4.39
N GLU A 253 15.73 -3.21 -5.69
CA GLU A 253 14.94 -4.04 -6.59
C GLU A 253 15.67 -5.26 -7.12
N GLY A 254 15.02 -6.43 -7.11
CA GLY A 254 15.49 -7.65 -7.77
C GLY A 254 14.89 -7.83 -9.16
N THR A 255 14.72 -6.74 -9.90
CA THR A 255 13.88 -6.69 -11.09
C THR A 255 14.62 -7.02 -12.40
N PHE A 256 15.95 -7.15 -12.37
CA PHE A 256 16.76 -7.50 -13.54
C PHE A 256 16.57 -8.98 -13.98
N GLY A 257 16.41 -9.18 -15.30
CA GLY A 257 16.34 -10.51 -15.92
C GLY A 257 14.94 -11.14 -15.90
N ASN A 258 14.34 -11.33 -14.71
CA ASN A 258 12.99 -11.92 -14.58
C ASN A 258 12.37 -11.73 -13.17
N TRP A 259 12.49 -10.53 -12.58
CA TRP A 259 11.95 -10.21 -11.25
C TRP A 259 12.17 -11.32 -10.20
N ASN A 260 13.43 -11.74 -10.05
CA ASN A 260 13.82 -12.91 -9.27
C ASN A 260 14.59 -12.51 -8.02
N TRP A 261 14.19 -13.08 -6.89
CA TRP A 261 14.88 -12.96 -5.60
C TRP A 261 16.36 -13.36 -5.67
N ASP A 262 16.71 -14.40 -6.44
CA ASP A 262 18.10 -14.86 -6.57
C ASP A 262 19.04 -13.84 -7.24
N MET A 263 18.49 -12.81 -7.88
CA MET A 263 19.28 -11.73 -8.48
C MET A 263 19.97 -10.88 -7.41
N LEU A 264 19.36 -10.77 -6.22
CA LEU A 264 19.90 -10.00 -5.12
C LEU A 264 20.78 -10.86 -4.20
N PRO A 265 21.84 -10.30 -3.61
CA PRO A 265 22.67 -10.99 -2.63
C PRO A 265 22.02 -10.96 -1.23
N SER A 266 22.57 -11.66 -0.25
CA SER A 266 22.27 -11.33 1.15
C SER A 266 22.75 -9.90 1.47
N PRO A 267 21.95 -9.04 2.14
CA PRO A 267 22.35 -7.66 2.47
C PRO A 267 23.69 -7.55 3.21
N ALA A 268 24.01 -8.56 4.03
CA ALA A 268 25.24 -8.61 4.82
C ALA A 268 26.51 -8.65 3.95
N LEU A 269 26.43 -9.17 2.73
CA LEU A 269 27.58 -9.21 1.81
C LEU A 269 28.00 -7.81 1.33
N HIS A 270 27.08 -6.85 1.38
CA HIS A 270 27.28 -5.47 0.93
C HIS A 270 27.22 -4.45 2.08
N ASN A 271 27.13 -4.92 3.33
CA ASN A 271 26.91 -4.09 4.52
C ASN A 271 25.65 -3.21 4.43
N TRP A 272 24.65 -3.65 3.66
CA TRP A 272 23.39 -2.96 3.55
C TRP A 272 22.57 -3.17 4.82
N THR A 273 22.26 -2.07 5.49
CA THR A 273 21.40 -2.03 6.67
C THR A 273 20.18 -1.16 6.43
N ASN A 274 19.09 -1.49 7.15
CA ASN A 274 17.79 -0.84 7.02
C ASN A 274 17.29 -0.84 5.56
N VAL A 275 17.30 -2.03 4.94
CA VAL A 275 16.92 -2.23 3.53
C VAL A 275 15.73 -3.17 3.38
N VAL A 276 14.93 -2.93 2.35
CA VAL A 276 13.81 -3.78 1.95
C VAL A 276 14.08 -4.27 0.53
N TYR A 277 13.89 -5.57 0.28
CA TYR A 277 14.00 -6.12 -1.07
C TYR A 277 12.68 -6.00 -1.79
N GLN A 278 12.76 -5.53 -3.03
CA GLN A 278 11.60 -5.14 -3.82
C GLN A 278 11.51 -5.96 -5.11
N MET A 279 10.34 -6.52 -5.40
CA MET A 279 10.07 -7.23 -6.65
C MET A 279 8.86 -6.63 -7.36
N HIS A 280 8.79 -6.83 -8.67
CA HIS A 280 7.58 -6.61 -9.46
C HIS A 280 6.99 -7.96 -9.86
N GLU A 281 5.67 -8.07 -9.86
CA GLU A 281 4.99 -9.31 -10.21
C GLU A 281 3.97 -9.07 -11.33
N TYR A 282 4.36 -9.46 -12.54
CA TYR A 282 3.53 -9.37 -13.74
C TYR A 282 3.58 -10.67 -14.55
N GLN A 283 2.43 -11.13 -15.02
CA GLN A 283 2.28 -12.35 -15.80
C GLN A 283 2.04 -12.05 -17.29
N TYR A 284 2.90 -11.23 -17.91
CA TYR A 284 2.69 -10.76 -19.29
C TYR A 284 2.62 -11.89 -20.33
N SER A 285 3.34 -13.00 -20.11
CA SER A 285 3.33 -14.15 -21.04
C SER A 285 2.04 -14.96 -20.97
N ASN A 286 1.31 -14.90 -19.86
CA ASN A 286 0.05 -15.60 -19.65
C ASN A 286 -0.76 -14.87 -18.58
N MET A 287 -1.67 -13.99 -18.99
CA MET A 287 -2.45 -13.14 -18.07
C MET A 287 -3.70 -13.85 -17.52
N SER A 288 -3.75 -15.19 -17.51
CA SER A 288 -4.88 -15.93 -16.93
C SER A 288 -4.89 -15.88 -15.40
N ASP A 289 -6.08 -15.96 -14.80
CA ASP A 289 -6.29 -16.05 -13.35
C ASP A 289 -5.33 -17.07 -12.69
N ALA A 290 -5.22 -18.27 -13.25
CA ALA A 290 -4.33 -19.31 -12.73
C ALA A 290 -2.85 -18.89 -12.75
N SER A 291 -2.40 -18.18 -13.79
CA SER A 291 -1.02 -17.70 -13.88
C SER A 291 -0.76 -16.56 -12.90
N VAL A 292 -1.70 -15.63 -12.75
CA VAL A 292 -1.61 -14.52 -11.79
C VAL A 292 -1.48 -15.05 -10.36
N ARG A 293 -2.36 -15.99 -9.96
CA ARG A 293 -2.28 -16.65 -8.65
C ARG A 293 -0.95 -17.38 -8.45
N ALA A 294 -0.50 -18.12 -9.47
CA ALA A 294 0.78 -18.82 -9.42
C ALA A 294 1.99 -17.87 -9.31
N GLY A 295 1.93 -16.69 -9.94
CA GLY A 295 2.92 -15.63 -9.78
C GLY A 295 3.00 -15.13 -8.33
N ALA A 296 1.84 -14.84 -7.73
CA ALA A 296 1.78 -14.43 -6.32
C ALA A 296 2.34 -15.52 -5.37
N ASP A 297 1.96 -16.79 -5.59
CA ASP A 297 2.46 -17.94 -4.83
C ASP A 297 3.98 -18.07 -4.97
N LYS A 298 4.51 -17.88 -6.19
CA LYS A 298 5.95 -17.94 -6.47
C LYS A 298 6.70 -16.86 -5.70
N GLN A 299 6.22 -15.61 -5.70
CA GLN A 299 6.87 -14.53 -4.95
C GLN A 299 6.97 -14.84 -3.45
N VAL A 300 5.90 -15.41 -2.88
CA VAL A 300 5.91 -15.84 -1.46
C VAL A 300 6.86 -17.01 -1.24
N ALA A 301 6.88 -18.00 -2.13
CA ALA A 301 7.78 -19.14 -2.04
C ALA A 301 9.25 -18.68 -2.08
N ASP A 302 9.60 -17.82 -3.04
CA ASP A 302 10.96 -17.29 -3.18
C ASP A 302 11.36 -16.42 -1.98
N PHE A 303 10.47 -15.57 -1.49
CA PHE A 303 10.70 -14.83 -0.25
C PHE A 303 11.03 -15.76 0.93
N ASN A 304 10.30 -16.88 1.06
CA ASN A 304 10.53 -17.87 2.11
C ASN A 304 11.80 -18.70 1.92
N ASN A 305 12.16 -19.03 0.68
CA ASN A 305 13.44 -19.68 0.37
C ASN A 305 14.64 -18.81 0.78
N HIS A 306 14.45 -17.48 0.81
CA HIS A 306 15.43 -16.49 1.23
C HIS A 306 15.28 -16.03 2.69
N ALA A 307 14.57 -16.78 3.54
CA ALA A 307 14.37 -16.40 4.94
C ALA A 307 15.68 -16.17 5.72
N SER A 308 16.77 -16.82 5.33
CA SER A 308 18.10 -16.67 5.93
C SER A 308 18.72 -15.28 5.73
N TRP A 309 18.28 -14.52 4.74
CA TRP A 309 18.76 -13.15 4.50
C TRP A 309 18.20 -12.14 5.50
N ASN A 310 17.14 -12.51 6.23
CA ASN A 310 16.55 -11.72 7.29
C ASN A 310 16.22 -10.27 6.87
N VAL A 311 15.66 -10.13 5.67
CA VAL A 311 15.32 -8.85 5.03
C VAL A 311 13.81 -8.79 4.81
N PRO A 312 13.13 -7.66 5.07
CA PRO A 312 11.73 -7.50 4.70
C PRO A 312 11.57 -7.39 3.18
N ALA A 313 10.34 -7.59 2.74
CA ALA A 313 10.03 -7.75 1.33
C ALA A 313 8.83 -6.90 0.91
N TYR A 314 8.89 -6.40 -0.32
CA TYR A 314 7.92 -5.48 -0.90
C TYR A 314 7.63 -5.82 -2.36
N ILE A 315 6.38 -6.10 -2.71
CA ILE A 315 5.95 -6.20 -4.10
C ILE A 315 5.62 -4.78 -4.57
N GLY A 316 6.61 -4.05 -5.05
CA GLY A 316 6.49 -2.62 -5.38
C GLY A 316 5.56 -2.35 -6.54
N GLU A 317 5.40 -3.34 -7.42
CA GLU A 317 4.42 -3.30 -8.50
C GLU A 317 3.83 -4.68 -8.76
N PHE A 318 2.52 -4.72 -8.99
CA PHE A 318 1.82 -5.86 -9.56
C PHE A 318 0.47 -5.42 -10.12
N ASN A 319 -0.09 -6.24 -11.01
CA ASN A 319 -1.44 -6.09 -11.51
C ASN A 319 -2.02 -7.47 -11.86
N ASP A 320 -3.34 -7.63 -11.69
CA ASP A 320 -4.03 -8.90 -11.91
C ASP A 320 -4.72 -8.99 -13.28
N PHE A 321 -4.41 -8.07 -14.20
CA PHE A 321 -4.85 -8.04 -15.60
C PHE A 321 -6.35 -8.18 -15.81
N GLY A 322 -7.15 -7.71 -14.87
CA GLY A 322 -8.61 -7.70 -14.98
C GLY A 322 -9.27 -9.05 -14.72
N ASN A 323 -8.54 -10.02 -14.15
CA ASN A 323 -9.10 -11.33 -13.78
C ASN A 323 -10.18 -11.27 -12.69
N GLY A 324 -10.43 -10.09 -12.13
CA GLY A 324 -11.56 -9.80 -11.25
C GLY A 324 -11.22 -9.87 -9.77
N ALA A 325 -12.24 -9.63 -8.95
CA ALA A 325 -12.09 -9.38 -7.52
C ALA A 325 -11.55 -10.57 -6.75
N THR A 326 -11.91 -11.78 -7.18
CA THR A 326 -11.45 -13.03 -6.57
C THR A 326 -9.97 -13.29 -6.79
N THR A 327 -9.42 -12.82 -7.92
CA THR A 327 -7.99 -12.91 -8.23
C THR A 327 -7.25 -11.87 -7.40
N TRP A 328 -7.72 -10.63 -7.48
CA TRP A 328 -7.18 -9.52 -6.70
C TRP A 328 -7.09 -9.85 -5.21
N GLN A 329 -8.19 -10.32 -4.63
CA GLN A 329 -8.26 -10.70 -3.22
C GLN A 329 -7.27 -11.83 -2.88
N TYR A 330 -7.13 -12.83 -3.75
CA TYR A 330 -6.16 -13.90 -3.54
C TYR A 330 -4.73 -13.40 -3.57
N THR A 331 -4.37 -12.58 -4.56
CA THR A 331 -3.03 -12.02 -4.69
C THR A 331 -2.64 -11.23 -3.44
N VAL A 332 -3.51 -10.32 -2.98
CA VAL A 332 -3.22 -9.52 -1.79
C VAL A 332 -3.28 -10.33 -0.50
N ASP A 333 -4.16 -11.33 -0.37
CA ASP A 333 -4.19 -12.21 0.79
C ASP A 333 -2.95 -13.10 0.87
N THR A 334 -2.47 -13.58 -0.27
CA THR A 334 -1.23 -14.35 -0.39
C THR A 334 -0.04 -13.53 0.12
N TYR A 335 0.07 -12.28 -0.32
CA TYR A 335 1.10 -11.36 0.17
C TYR A 335 0.93 -11.03 1.67
N ASN A 336 -0.29 -10.72 2.10
CA ASN A 336 -0.58 -10.37 3.49
C ASN A 336 -0.26 -11.52 4.45
N ASN A 337 -0.64 -12.75 4.11
CA ASN A 337 -0.40 -13.95 4.92
C ASN A 337 1.09 -14.27 5.04
N ALA A 338 1.88 -13.94 4.01
CA ALA A 338 3.33 -14.07 4.02
C ALA A 338 4.05 -12.93 4.76
N GLY A 339 3.34 -11.86 5.14
CA GLY A 339 3.93 -10.66 5.74
C GLY A 339 4.63 -9.74 4.72
N LEU A 340 4.34 -9.89 3.43
CA LEU A 340 4.86 -9.03 2.37
C LEU A 340 4.14 -7.68 2.37
N SER A 341 4.91 -6.61 2.17
CA SER A 341 4.35 -5.32 1.79
C SER A 341 4.05 -5.30 0.28
N TRP A 342 3.18 -4.42 -0.19
CA TRP A 342 2.87 -4.32 -1.63
C TRP A 342 2.23 -2.99 -2.05
N THR A 343 2.42 -2.62 -3.33
CA THR A 343 1.69 -1.54 -4.00
C THR A 343 1.21 -1.98 -5.38
N MET A 344 -0.08 -1.77 -5.66
CA MET A 344 -0.65 -2.04 -6.98
C MET A 344 -0.11 -1.04 -8.01
N TRP A 345 0.20 -1.51 -9.22
CA TRP A 345 0.31 -0.64 -10.38
C TRP A 345 -1.04 -0.61 -11.12
N SER A 346 -1.79 0.50 -11.12
CA SER A 346 -1.51 1.80 -10.49
C SER A 346 -2.78 2.47 -9.94
N TYR A 347 -2.66 3.66 -9.31
CA TYR A 347 -3.82 4.41 -8.86
C TYR A 347 -4.76 4.81 -10.02
N LYS A 348 -4.20 5.30 -11.12
CA LYS A 348 -4.91 5.67 -12.35
C LYS A 348 -4.15 5.24 -13.60
N ALA A 349 -4.88 4.80 -14.60
CA ALA A 349 -4.37 4.57 -15.95
C ALA A 349 -5.43 5.00 -16.98
N THR A 350 -5.03 5.65 -18.08
CA THR A 350 -5.97 6.00 -19.17
C THR A 350 -6.26 4.85 -20.13
N HIS A 351 -5.47 3.77 -20.09
CA HIS A 351 -5.65 2.59 -20.95
C HIS A 351 -5.04 1.33 -20.32
N GLY A 352 -5.59 0.16 -20.67
CA GLY A 352 -5.09 -1.17 -20.29
C GLY A 352 -6.06 -2.26 -20.82
N LEU A 353 -5.58 -3.45 -21.18
CA LEU A 353 -6.38 -4.49 -21.87
C LEU A 353 -7.70 -4.91 -21.16
N PRO A 354 -8.66 -5.55 -21.87
CA PRO A 354 -10.10 -5.47 -21.59
C PRO A 354 -10.56 -6.10 -20.27
N THR A 355 -11.56 -5.55 -19.57
CA THR A 355 -12.21 -4.23 -19.71
C THR A 355 -11.60 -3.29 -18.68
N ASP A 356 -10.64 -2.43 -19.06
CA ASP A 356 -9.88 -1.48 -18.21
C ASP A 356 -9.55 -1.99 -16.79
N SER A 357 -8.36 -2.56 -16.63
CA SER A 357 -7.97 -3.31 -15.41
C SER A 357 -6.69 -2.85 -14.72
N TRP A 358 -6.07 -1.80 -15.24
CA TRP A 358 -4.78 -1.33 -14.75
C TRP A 358 -4.90 -0.28 -13.64
N GLY A 359 -5.95 0.55 -13.67
CA GLY A 359 -6.20 1.54 -12.64
C GLY A 359 -6.97 0.96 -11.45
N PHE A 360 -6.62 1.41 -10.25
CA PHE A 360 -7.54 1.36 -9.11
C PHE A 360 -8.75 2.27 -9.36
N TYR A 361 -8.52 3.37 -10.08
CA TYR A 361 -9.52 4.20 -10.72
C TYR A 361 -9.30 4.16 -12.23
N ASP A 362 -10.33 3.69 -12.94
CA ASP A 362 -10.32 3.62 -14.40
C ASP A 362 -11.19 4.71 -15.02
N PRO A 363 -10.87 5.11 -16.25
CA PRO A 363 -11.60 6.14 -16.97
C PRO A 363 -13.05 5.71 -17.23
N THR A 364 -13.98 6.59 -16.88
CA THR A 364 -15.40 6.48 -17.21
C THR A 364 -15.85 7.55 -18.20
N TYR A 365 -15.01 8.57 -18.37
CA TYR A 365 -15.16 9.62 -19.35
C TYR A 365 -13.78 10.00 -19.87
N TRP A 366 -13.65 10.15 -21.19
CA TRP A 366 -12.40 10.53 -21.86
C TRP A 366 -12.48 12.00 -22.30
N PRO A 367 -11.88 12.94 -21.54
CA PRO A 367 -11.65 14.28 -22.04
C PRO A 367 -10.78 14.26 -23.28
N GLN A 368 -10.70 15.39 -23.96
CA GLN A 368 -9.72 15.56 -25.02
C GLN A 368 -8.31 15.52 -24.44
N THR A 369 -7.43 14.73 -25.05
CA THR A 369 -5.98 14.85 -24.84
C THR A 369 -5.46 16.06 -25.62
N PRO A 370 -4.44 16.77 -25.11
CA PRO A 370 -3.83 17.87 -25.85
C PRO A 370 -3.05 17.36 -27.06
N ASP A 371 -3.01 18.18 -28.11
CA ASP A 371 -2.00 18.07 -29.16
C ASP A 371 -0.84 19.01 -28.80
N ILE A 372 0.23 18.46 -28.24
CA ILE A 372 1.39 19.21 -27.74
C ILE A 372 2.16 19.90 -28.88
N SER A 373 2.00 19.44 -30.13
CA SER A 373 2.67 20.02 -31.29
C SER A 373 1.89 21.21 -31.86
N THR A 374 0.56 21.22 -31.77
CA THR A 374 -0.27 22.22 -32.47
C THR A 374 -1.14 23.08 -31.55
N ASP A 375 -1.64 22.57 -30.43
CA ASP A 375 -2.52 23.32 -29.53
C ASP A 375 -1.81 24.57 -28.96
N SER A 376 -2.60 25.61 -28.66
CA SER A 376 -2.11 26.77 -27.92
C SER A 376 -1.78 26.40 -26.46
N GLN A 377 -0.90 27.16 -25.79
CA GLN A 377 -0.60 26.96 -24.37
C GLN A 377 -1.88 26.92 -23.50
N ALA A 378 -2.84 27.82 -23.75
CA ALA A 378 -4.10 27.85 -23.00
C ALA A 378 -4.98 26.62 -23.27
N THR A 379 -4.99 26.13 -24.51
CA THR A 379 -5.73 24.91 -24.89
C THR A 379 -5.14 23.68 -24.21
N ILE A 380 -3.81 23.55 -24.18
CA ILE A 380 -3.11 22.45 -23.50
C ILE A 380 -3.47 22.44 -22.02
N ALA A 381 -3.34 23.58 -21.34
CA ALA A 381 -3.69 23.72 -19.93
C ALA A 381 -5.15 23.32 -19.65
N SER A 382 -6.08 23.82 -20.48
CA SER A 382 -7.52 23.56 -20.34
C SER A 382 -7.86 22.07 -20.49
N LYS A 383 -7.24 21.39 -21.46
CA LYS A 383 -7.44 19.96 -21.71
C LYS A 383 -6.88 19.11 -20.57
N TRP A 384 -5.64 19.36 -20.14
CA TRP A 384 -5.06 18.64 -19.00
C TRP A 384 -5.83 18.87 -17.70
N ALA A 385 -6.38 20.07 -17.48
CA ALA A 385 -7.22 20.37 -16.32
C ALA A 385 -8.54 19.57 -16.24
N GLN A 386 -8.92 18.84 -17.29
CA GLN A 386 -10.10 17.96 -17.26
C GLN A 386 -9.81 16.58 -16.69
N TRP A 387 -8.55 16.14 -16.66
CA TRP A 387 -8.16 14.76 -16.30
C TRP A 387 -8.08 14.51 -14.79
N THR A 388 -9.05 15.04 -14.05
CA THR A 388 -9.19 14.81 -12.61
C THR A 388 -10.01 13.55 -12.35
N THR A 389 -9.78 12.91 -11.20
CA THR A 389 -10.54 11.72 -10.80
C THR A 389 -12.04 11.99 -10.79
N ALA A 390 -12.46 13.09 -10.17
CA ALA A 390 -13.88 13.44 -10.08
C ALA A 390 -14.60 13.64 -11.43
N LYS A 391 -13.85 13.96 -12.50
CA LYS A 391 -14.43 14.19 -13.84
C LYS A 391 -14.31 13.00 -14.76
N SER A 392 -13.21 12.27 -14.68
CA SER A 392 -12.81 11.32 -15.72
C SER A 392 -12.74 9.89 -15.24
N PHE A 393 -12.60 9.65 -13.94
CA PHE A 393 -12.30 8.32 -13.43
C PHE A 393 -13.31 7.88 -12.37
N ALA A 394 -13.56 6.58 -12.30
CA ALA A 394 -14.28 5.97 -11.20
C ALA A 394 -13.51 4.75 -10.70
N LYS A 395 -13.82 4.34 -9.48
CA LYS A 395 -13.21 3.16 -8.89
C LYS A 395 -13.45 1.95 -9.79
N ASN A 396 -12.41 1.15 -10.04
CA ASN A 396 -12.52 -0.06 -10.85
C ASN A 396 -13.38 -1.11 -10.12
N PRO A 397 -14.57 -1.47 -10.65
CA PRO A 397 -15.43 -2.47 -10.03
C PRO A 397 -14.87 -3.89 -10.18
N ALA A 398 -14.00 -4.15 -11.15
CA ALA A 398 -13.38 -5.46 -11.37
C ALA A 398 -12.45 -5.86 -10.22
N LEU A 399 -11.82 -4.90 -9.52
CA LEU A 399 -11.08 -5.18 -8.28
C LEU A 399 -12.01 -5.61 -7.14
N GLY A 400 -13.32 -5.35 -7.28
CA GLY A 400 -14.36 -5.68 -6.32
C GLY A 400 -14.17 -5.03 -4.97
N ILE A 401 -13.56 -3.85 -4.89
CA ILE A 401 -13.35 -3.13 -3.63
C ILE A 401 -14.52 -2.15 -3.40
N ASP A 402 -15.78 -2.55 -3.60
CA ASP A 402 -16.89 -1.65 -3.30
C ASP A 402 -17.21 -1.69 -1.79
N GLY A 403 -16.88 -0.61 -1.07
CA GLY A 403 -17.42 -0.37 0.28
C GLY A 403 -16.80 -1.15 1.45
N GLY A 404 -15.49 -1.39 1.47
CA GLY A 404 -14.82 -1.96 2.68
C GLY A 404 -13.30 -1.78 2.77
N GLY A 405 -12.66 -1.19 1.76
CA GLY A 405 -11.21 -1.07 1.68
C GLY A 405 -10.47 -2.42 1.60
N VAL A 406 -9.14 -2.38 1.49
CA VAL A 406 -8.22 -3.53 1.62
C VAL A 406 -8.37 -4.28 2.95
N ASN A 407 -9.15 -3.73 3.88
CA ASN A 407 -9.51 -4.33 5.16
C ASN A 407 -10.89 -5.01 5.16
N GLY A 408 -11.59 -5.12 4.02
CA GLY A 408 -13.04 -5.38 4.04
C GLY A 408 -13.64 -6.33 3.01
N ARG A 409 -12.86 -7.09 2.22
CA ARG A 409 -13.41 -8.24 1.46
C ARG A 409 -12.62 -9.56 1.55
N GLY A 410 -11.53 -9.56 2.33
CA GLY A 410 -11.02 -10.72 3.08
C GLY A 410 -10.86 -10.42 4.58
N GLY A 411 -11.25 -9.20 5.00
CA GLY A 411 -11.19 -8.76 6.39
C GLY A 411 -12.55 -8.85 7.06
N ILE A 412 -12.58 -9.46 8.24
CA ILE A 412 -13.77 -9.53 9.08
C ILE A 412 -14.19 -8.11 9.47
N ALA A 413 -15.45 -7.73 9.19
CA ALA A 413 -15.97 -6.40 9.49
C ALA A 413 -15.89 -6.11 10.99
N THR A 414 -15.06 -5.15 11.40
CA THR A 414 -14.71 -4.93 12.81
C THR A 414 -15.86 -4.36 13.65
N GLY A 415 -16.89 -3.82 13.00
CA GLY A 415 -18.11 -3.29 13.65
C GLY A 415 -19.26 -4.30 13.71
N THR A 416 -19.14 -5.45 13.04
CA THR A 416 -20.23 -6.42 12.91
C THR A 416 -20.13 -7.49 13.99
N TRP A 417 -21.27 -7.86 14.57
CA TRP A 417 -21.38 -9.03 15.44
C TRP A 417 -21.57 -10.28 14.59
N PHE A 418 -20.87 -11.36 14.92
CA PHE A 418 -20.96 -12.62 14.19
C PHE A 418 -21.31 -13.75 15.13
N ASN A 419 -22.13 -14.67 14.64
CA ASN A 419 -22.04 -16.06 15.03
C ASN A 419 -20.85 -16.67 14.29
N VAL A 420 -20.02 -17.43 15.00
CA VAL A 420 -18.87 -18.14 14.42
C VAL A 420 -19.22 -19.63 14.36
N VAL A 421 -19.52 -20.13 13.18
CA VAL A 421 -20.12 -21.46 12.94
C VAL A 421 -19.03 -22.45 12.53
N ASN A 422 -18.89 -23.56 13.23
CA ASN A 422 -17.94 -24.61 12.87
C ASN A 422 -18.38 -25.33 11.59
N VAL A 423 -17.44 -25.58 10.68
CA VAL A 423 -17.72 -26.24 9.39
C VAL A 423 -18.13 -27.71 9.57
N LYS A 424 -17.53 -28.43 10.52
CA LYS A 424 -17.82 -29.85 10.76
C LYS A 424 -19.18 -30.07 11.43
N SER A 425 -19.49 -29.30 12.47
CA SER A 425 -20.69 -29.53 13.30
C SER A 425 -21.89 -28.67 12.91
N GLY A 426 -21.67 -27.52 12.25
CA GLY A 426 -22.71 -26.51 12.03
C GLY A 426 -23.13 -25.78 13.31
N LEU A 427 -22.45 -25.99 14.43
CA LEU A 427 -22.71 -25.34 15.72
C LEU A 427 -21.87 -24.06 15.87
N CYS A 428 -22.32 -23.15 16.74
CA CYS A 428 -21.70 -21.87 16.97
C CYS A 428 -20.75 -21.90 18.17
N ILE A 429 -19.67 -21.13 18.11
CA ILE A 429 -18.86 -20.80 19.29
C ILE A 429 -19.75 -20.09 20.31
N ASP A 430 -19.70 -20.59 21.55
CA ASP A 430 -20.61 -20.27 22.64
C ASP A 430 -19.81 -20.08 23.93
N ALA A 431 -20.05 -18.98 24.63
CA ALA A 431 -19.60 -18.79 26.01
C ALA A 431 -20.53 -19.59 26.94
N ALA A 432 -19.96 -20.61 27.59
CA ALA A 432 -20.74 -21.63 28.28
C ALA A 432 -21.65 -21.04 29.36
N GLY A 433 -22.93 -21.44 29.33
CA GLY A 433 -23.92 -21.03 30.34
C GLY A 433 -24.18 -19.51 30.36
N TRP A 434 -23.93 -18.80 29.26
CA TRP A 434 -23.98 -17.33 29.21
C TRP A 434 -23.03 -16.65 30.21
N GLY A 435 -21.93 -17.33 30.54
CA GLY A 435 -20.91 -16.79 31.43
C GLY A 435 -20.27 -15.52 30.87
N THR A 436 -19.93 -14.61 31.79
CA THR A 436 -19.35 -13.28 31.51
C THR A 436 -18.14 -12.98 32.38
N ALA A 437 -17.60 -14.01 33.03
CA ALA A 437 -16.47 -13.92 33.93
C ALA A 437 -15.26 -14.65 33.35
N ASN A 438 -14.08 -14.12 33.65
CA ASN A 438 -12.78 -14.78 33.47
C ASN A 438 -12.84 -16.27 33.79
N GLY A 439 -12.45 -17.11 32.84
CA GLY A 439 -12.49 -18.56 32.95
C GLY A 439 -13.76 -19.21 32.42
N THR A 440 -14.73 -18.43 31.91
CA THR A 440 -15.89 -19.00 31.20
C THR A 440 -15.40 -19.81 30.00
N VAL A 441 -15.71 -21.10 29.97
CA VAL A 441 -15.26 -22.00 28.89
C VAL A 441 -15.88 -21.59 27.55
N LEU A 442 -15.05 -21.59 26.50
CA LEU A 442 -15.55 -21.54 25.13
C LEU A 442 -15.86 -22.95 24.65
N GLN A 443 -17.09 -23.14 24.20
CA GLN A 443 -17.62 -24.41 23.71
C GLN A 443 -18.31 -24.18 22.36
N GLN A 444 -18.88 -25.25 21.80
CA GLN A 444 -19.87 -25.13 20.72
C GLN A 444 -21.28 -25.42 21.24
N TRP A 445 -22.27 -24.73 20.68
CA TRP A 445 -23.68 -24.97 20.95
C TRP A 445 -24.54 -24.65 19.72
N ALA A 446 -25.79 -25.12 19.70
CA ALA A 446 -26.75 -24.79 18.65
C ALA A 446 -26.82 -23.28 18.45
N CYS A 447 -26.68 -22.85 17.20
CA CYS A 447 -26.65 -21.44 16.82
C CYS A 447 -27.99 -20.76 17.14
N GLY A 448 -27.93 -19.72 17.97
CA GLY A 448 -29.04 -18.83 18.23
C GLY A 448 -28.99 -17.55 17.39
N SER A 449 -30.13 -16.86 17.28
CA SER A 449 -30.18 -15.51 16.73
C SER A 449 -30.09 -14.49 17.86
N ASN A 450 -29.23 -13.48 17.72
CA ASN A 450 -29.07 -12.38 18.67
C ASN A 450 -28.78 -12.82 20.12
N GLN A 451 -28.06 -13.93 20.30
CA GLN A 451 -27.63 -14.39 21.63
C GLN A 451 -26.31 -13.73 22.01
N SER A 452 -26.24 -13.06 23.16
CA SER A 452 -25.04 -12.32 23.56
C SER A 452 -23.86 -13.22 23.89
N ASN A 453 -24.09 -14.46 24.30
CA ASN A 453 -23.05 -15.46 24.55
C ASN A 453 -22.52 -16.15 23.28
N GLN A 454 -23.12 -15.90 22.12
CA GLN A 454 -22.66 -16.39 20.80
C GLN A 454 -22.31 -15.26 19.83
N GLY A 455 -22.37 -14.01 20.30
CA GLY A 455 -22.03 -12.83 19.51
C GLY A 455 -20.57 -12.45 19.67
N TRP A 456 -19.84 -12.41 18.56
CA TRP A 456 -18.40 -12.16 18.53
C TRP A 456 -18.06 -11.00 17.61
N GLN A 457 -17.20 -10.08 18.05
CA GLN A 457 -16.71 -8.97 17.24
C GLN A 457 -15.18 -9.03 17.12
N PHE A 458 -14.69 -8.97 15.87
CA PHE A 458 -13.27 -9.09 15.56
C PHE A 458 -12.65 -7.69 15.48
N GLN A 459 -12.10 -7.21 16.59
CA GLN A 459 -11.51 -5.88 16.67
C GLN A 459 -10.02 -5.93 16.28
N ALA A 460 -9.57 -4.93 15.51
CA ALA A 460 -8.18 -4.84 15.06
C ALA A 460 -7.21 -4.65 16.24
N VAL A 461 -6.06 -5.32 16.18
CA VAL A 461 -4.89 -5.01 17.01
C VAL A 461 -3.81 -4.38 16.13
N SER A 462 -3.14 -5.18 15.28
CA SER A 462 -2.15 -4.73 14.27
C SER A 462 -1.86 -5.86 13.27
N GLY A 463 -1.32 -5.56 12.08
CA GLY A 463 -0.82 -6.59 11.15
C GLY A 463 -1.83 -7.67 10.70
N GLY A 464 -3.14 -7.40 10.72
CA GLY A 464 -4.19 -8.40 10.43
C GLY A 464 -4.64 -9.22 11.65
N VAL A 465 -3.91 -9.14 12.75
CA VAL A 465 -4.24 -9.75 14.04
C VAL A 465 -5.45 -9.07 14.68
N ARG A 466 -6.32 -9.88 15.27
CA ARG A 466 -7.57 -9.47 15.91
C ARG A 466 -7.62 -9.94 17.36
N LYS A 467 -8.30 -9.16 18.19
CA LYS A 467 -8.90 -9.66 19.42
C LYS A 467 -10.38 -9.96 19.14
N VAL A 468 -10.91 -11.02 19.73
CA VAL A 468 -12.29 -11.46 19.48
C VAL A 468 -13.12 -11.20 20.73
N VAL A 469 -13.91 -10.12 20.70
CA VAL A 469 -14.65 -9.60 21.84
C VAL A 469 -16.00 -10.30 21.97
N SER A 470 -16.39 -10.64 23.21
CA SER A 470 -17.71 -11.18 23.53
C SER A 470 -18.77 -10.08 23.57
N ARG A 471 -19.93 -10.31 22.94
CA ARG A 471 -21.09 -9.40 23.05
C ARG A 471 -21.66 -9.37 24.47
N GLY A 472 -21.66 -10.52 25.15
CA GLY A 472 -22.15 -10.67 26.53
C GLY A 472 -21.18 -10.12 27.58
N ALA A 473 -19.89 -10.05 27.26
CA ALA A 473 -18.84 -9.52 28.13
C ALA A 473 -17.84 -8.65 27.33
N PRO A 474 -18.16 -7.38 27.04
CA PRO A 474 -17.34 -6.54 26.14
C PRO A 474 -15.90 -6.25 26.61
N GLY A 475 -15.58 -6.52 27.87
CA GLY A 475 -14.21 -6.44 28.40
C GLY A 475 -13.39 -7.73 28.23
N GLU A 476 -14.03 -8.82 27.83
CA GLU A 476 -13.42 -10.15 27.70
C GLU A 476 -13.29 -10.55 26.22
N VAL A 477 -12.27 -11.39 25.97
CA VAL A 477 -11.94 -11.90 24.65
C VAL A 477 -11.69 -13.40 24.67
N TRP A 478 -11.61 -14.02 23.49
CA TRP A 478 -11.09 -15.38 23.37
C TRP A 478 -9.64 -15.46 23.84
N ASP A 479 -9.41 -16.36 24.80
CA ASP A 479 -8.15 -16.57 25.50
C ASP A 479 -7.79 -18.06 25.49
N VAL A 480 -6.52 -18.38 25.21
CA VAL A 480 -5.99 -19.73 25.48
C VAL A 480 -5.58 -19.81 26.94
N THR A 481 -6.19 -20.74 27.67
CA THR A 481 -6.05 -20.86 29.13
C THR A 481 -4.59 -20.99 29.54
N GLY A 482 -4.16 -20.15 30.48
CA GLY A 482 -2.79 -20.15 31.02
C GLY A 482 -1.72 -19.72 30.00
N ALA A 483 -2.11 -19.06 28.90
CA ALA A 483 -1.23 -18.71 27.78
C ALA A 483 -0.46 -19.91 27.20
N ALA A 484 -1.05 -21.12 27.32
CA ALA A 484 -0.43 -22.33 26.82
C ALA A 484 -0.32 -22.32 25.29
N THR A 485 0.70 -22.99 24.77
CA THR A 485 0.99 -23.04 23.33
C THR A 485 0.91 -24.45 22.74
N THR A 486 0.61 -25.47 23.55
CA THR A 486 0.59 -26.88 23.16
C THR A 486 -0.75 -27.32 22.56
N ASN A 487 -0.74 -28.37 21.74
CA ASN A 487 -1.97 -29.00 21.24
C ASN A 487 -2.88 -29.46 22.39
N GLY A 488 -4.18 -29.25 22.24
CA GLY A 488 -5.18 -29.63 23.23
C GLY A 488 -5.38 -28.61 24.35
N SER A 489 -4.63 -27.51 24.36
CA SER A 489 -4.85 -26.44 25.34
C SER A 489 -6.24 -25.82 25.14
N PRO A 490 -7.06 -25.73 26.21
CA PRO A 490 -8.43 -25.26 26.12
C PRO A 490 -8.50 -23.74 25.93
N THR A 491 -9.65 -23.26 25.49
CA THR A 491 -9.95 -21.83 25.39
C THR A 491 -11.09 -21.39 26.31
N GLN A 492 -11.04 -20.12 26.70
CA GLN A 492 -11.93 -19.50 27.67
C GLN A 492 -12.17 -18.02 27.29
N LEU A 493 -13.09 -17.37 28.00
CA LEU A 493 -13.14 -15.91 28.09
C LEU A 493 -12.17 -15.41 29.15
N TRP A 494 -11.49 -14.32 28.83
CA TRP A 494 -10.66 -13.59 29.78
C TRP A 494 -10.57 -12.12 29.44
N ALA A 495 -10.44 -11.27 30.46
CA ALA A 495 -10.21 -9.85 30.32
C ALA A 495 -9.02 -9.57 29.40
N TYR A 496 -9.19 -8.65 28.43
CA TYR A 496 -8.14 -8.36 27.48
C TYR A 496 -6.94 -7.66 28.14
N GLY A 497 -5.81 -8.34 28.20
CA GLY A 497 -4.52 -7.85 28.68
C GLY A 497 -3.48 -7.62 27.58
N GLY A 498 -3.82 -7.93 26.32
CA GLY A 498 -2.93 -7.74 25.17
C GLY A 498 -1.90 -8.86 24.97
N GLY A 499 -1.98 -9.96 25.72
CA GLY A 499 -1.11 -11.12 25.54
C GLY A 499 -1.33 -11.82 24.19
N GLY A 500 -0.29 -12.46 23.65
CA GLY A 500 -0.40 -13.18 22.37
C GLY A 500 -1.35 -14.40 22.40
N ASN A 501 -1.69 -14.90 23.59
CA ASN A 501 -2.70 -15.95 23.79
C ASN A 501 -4.14 -15.45 23.66
N GLN A 502 -4.33 -14.13 23.53
CA GLN A 502 -5.62 -13.45 23.39
C GLN A 502 -5.82 -12.84 21.99
N GLN A 503 -4.86 -13.09 21.10
CA GLN A 503 -4.76 -12.47 19.80
C GLN A 503 -4.76 -13.56 18.74
N TRP A 504 -5.53 -13.34 17.68
CA TRP A 504 -5.83 -14.35 16.67
C TRP A 504 -5.65 -13.74 15.29
N THR A 505 -5.01 -14.47 14.38
CA THR A 505 -4.93 -14.14 12.96
C THR A 505 -6.03 -14.91 12.23
N PRO A 506 -7.07 -14.23 11.73
CA PRO A 506 -8.03 -14.85 10.82
C PRO A 506 -7.36 -15.09 9.47
N VAL A 507 -7.41 -16.32 8.99
CA VAL A 507 -6.91 -16.73 7.68
C VAL A 507 -8.10 -17.23 6.87
N LEU A 508 -8.51 -16.48 5.84
CA LEU A 508 -9.52 -16.95 4.90
C LEU A 508 -8.88 -18.00 3.99
N ARG A 509 -9.44 -19.21 3.99
CA ARG A 509 -8.97 -20.31 3.15
C ARG A 509 -9.62 -20.26 1.77
N ALA A 510 -9.03 -20.98 0.81
CA ALA A 510 -9.55 -21.13 -0.54
C ALA A 510 -10.97 -21.73 -0.61
N ASP A 511 -11.38 -22.48 0.41
CA ASP A 511 -12.74 -23.05 0.51
C ASP A 511 -13.79 -22.07 1.07
N GLY A 512 -13.41 -20.80 1.30
CA GLY A 512 -14.30 -19.74 1.77
C GLY A 512 -14.56 -19.75 3.28
N TYR A 513 -13.90 -20.62 4.04
CA TYR A 513 -13.99 -20.66 5.50
C TYR A 513 -12.74 -20.07 6.15
N TYR A 514 -12.90 -19.54 7.36
CA TYR A 514 -11.81 -19.01 8.16
C TYR A 514 -11.14 -20.11 8.99
N GLN A 515 -9.82 -20.01 9.13
CA GLN A 515 -9.07 -20.53 10.28
C GLN A 515 -8.71 -19.37 11.21
N PHE A 516 -8.67 -19.63 12.51
CA PHE A 516 -8.20 -18.65 13.50
C PHE A 516 -6.92 -19.16 14.14
N VAL A 517 -5.79 -18.54 13.81
CA VAL A 517 -4.46 -18.94 14.29
C VAL A 517 -4.10 -18.10 15.51
N GLY A 518 -3.83 -18.72 16.65
CA GLY A 518 -3.40 -18.02 17.86
C GLY A 518 -2.01 -17.42 17.68
N LEU A 519 -1.86 -16.13 17.98
CA LEU A 519 -0.62 -15.38 17.73
C LEU A 519 0.57 -15.97 18.49
N ALA A 520 0.38 -16.35 19.76
CA ALA A 520 1.46 -16.91 20.58
C ALA A 520 1.87 -18.33 20.21
N SER A 521 0.92 -19.16 19.72
CA SER A 521 1.15 -20.59 19.53
C SER A 521 1.40 -20.99 18.07
N GLY A 522 0.96 -20.17 17.11
CA GLY A 522 0.91 -20.54 15.69
C GLY A 522 -0.10 -21.66 15.38
N ARG A 523 -0.98 -21.99 16.34
CA ARG A 523 -1.94 -23.12 16.25
C ARG A 523 -3.36 -22.62 15.99
N CYS A 524 -4.17 -23.47 15.38
CA CYS A 524 -5.53 -23.17 14.97
C CYS A 524 -6.54 -23.47 16.09
N LEU A 525 -7.55 -22.61 16.22
CA LEU A 525 -8.74 -22.88 17.02
C LEU A 525 -9.52 -24.07 16.43
N ALA A 526 -9.83 -25.05 17.27
CA ALA A 526 -10.46 -26.30 16.88
C ALA A 526 -11.53 -26.73 17.90
N VAL A 527 -12.55 -27.45 17.43
CA VAL A 527 -13.44 -28.21 18.33
C VAL A 527 -12.69 -29.44 18.85
N ALA A 528 -12.67 -29.64 20.16
CA ALA A 528 -11.95 -30.75 20.78
C ALA A 528 -12.43 -32.12 20.26
N GLY A 529 -11.49 -32.95 19.80
CA GLY A 529 -11.78 -34.25 19.18
C GLY A 529 -12.64 -34.20 17.92
N GLY A 530 -12.92 -33.01 17.38
CA GLY A 530 -13.86 -32.82 16.29
C GLY A 530 -15.28 -33.28 16.61
N ALA A 531 -15.69 -33.17 17.87
CA ALA A 531 -17.03 -33.51 18.31
C ALA A 531 -18.09 -32.65 17.60
N THR A 532 -19.31 -33.17 17.49
CA THR A 532 -20.45 -32.48 16.86
C THR A 532 -21.61 -32.23 17.82
N THR A 533 -21.41 -32.49 19.11
CA THR A 533 -22.42 -32.31 20.16
C THR A 533 -22.32 -30.93 20.81
N ASN A 534 -23.46 -30.43 21.27
CA ASN A 534 -23.53 -29.27 22.16
C ASN A 534 -22.68 -29.51 23.41
N GLY A 535 -21.99 -28.46 23.87
CA GLY A 535 -21.16 -28.48 25.06
C GLY A 535 -19.73 -29.01 24.83
N ALA A 536 -19.37 -29.39 23.60
CA ALA A 536 -17.99 -29.75 23.31
C ALA A 536 -17.09 -28.51 23.40
N GLY A 537 -16.02 -28.59 24.18
CA GLY A 537 -15.06 -27.51 24.37
C GLY A 537 -14.24 -27.21 23.12
N LEU A 538 -13.73 -25.98 23.06
CA LEU A 538 -12.75 -25.56 22.07
C LEU A 538 -11.32 -25.68 22.63
N GLN A 539 -10.37 -25.88 21.72
CA GLN A 539 -8.95 -26.01 22.01
C GLN A 539 -8.11 -25.40 20.89
N ILE A 540 -6.80 -25.25 21.11
CA ILE A 540 -5.84 -25.04 20.02
C ILE A 540 -5.20 -26.36 19.58
N ALA A 541 -4.96 -26.52 18.28
CA ALA A 541 -4.26 -27.65 17.70
C ALA A 541 -3.46 -27.23 16.46
N ASP A 542 -2.44 -27.99 16.07
CA ASP A 542 -1.67 -27.75 14.84
C ASP A 542 -2.62 -27.58 13.65
N CYS A 543 -2.37 -26.55 12.83
CA CYS A 543 -3.22 -26.22 11.71
C CYS A 543 -3.12 -27.31 10.63
N ASP A 544 -4.21 -28.05 10.40
CA ASP A 544 -4.25 -29.19 9.46
C ASP A 544 -5.29 -29.02 8.35
N GLY A 545 -6.04 -27.91 8.37
CA GLY A 545 -7.06 -27.62 7.37
C GLY A 545 -8.35 -28.43 7.53
N SER A 546 -8.48 -29.26 8.57
CA SER A 546 -9.66 -30.08 8.80
C SER A 546 -10.92 -29.25 9.07
N ALA A 547 -12.09 -29.83 8.81
CA ALA A 547 -13.37 -29.15 9.01
C ALA A 547 -13.64 -28.74 10.48
N GLN A 548 -13.02 -29.41 11.46
CA GLN A 548 -13.14 -29.03 12.88
C GLN A 548 -12.37 -27.74 13.23
N GLN A 549 -11.47 -27.29 12.35
CA GLN A 549 -10.72 -26.02 12.45
C GLN A 549 -11.25 -24.94 11.50
N GLY A 550 -12.25 -25.27 10.67
CA GLY A 550 -12.87 -24.35 9.74
C GLY A 550 -14.07 -23.65 10.35
N TRP A 551 -14.22 -22.35 10.07
CA TRP A 551 -15.25 -21.51 10.65
C TRP A 551 -15.91 -20.61 9.60
N LYS A 552 -17.25 -20.59 9.59
CA LYS A 552 -18.05 -19.64 8.82
C LYS A 552 -18.48 -18.48 9.72
N LEU A 553 -18.37 -17.26 9.24
CA LEU A 553 -18.89 -16.08 9.92
C LEU A 553 -20.29 -15.75 9.41
N ALA A 554 -21.26 -15.74 10.33
CA ALA A 554 -22.65 -15.38 10.04
C ALA A 554 -23.00 -14.09 10.78
N ALA A 555 -23.13 -12.99 10.03
CA ALA A 555 -23.46 -11.68 10.60
C ALA A 555 -24.76 -11.74 11.42
N GLN A 556 -24.75 -11.06 12.57
CA GLN A 556 -25.86 -10.90 13.48
C GLN A 556 -26.27 -9.43 13.54
N PRO A 557 -27.58 -9.15 13.74
CA PRO A 557 -28.08 -7.79 13.90
C PRO A 557 -27.61 -7.12 15.21
#